data_AF-B4MBD3-F1
#
_entry.id   AF-B4MBD3-F1
#
_cell.length_a   1.000
_cell.length_b   1.000
_cell.length_c   1.000
_cell.angle_alpha   90.00
_cell.angle_beta   90.00
_cell.angle_gamma   90.00
#
_symmetry.space_group_name_H-M   'P 1'
#
loop_
_entity.id
_entity.type
_entity.pdbx_description
1 polymer ?
#
loop_
_entity_poly.entity_id
_entity_poly.type
_entity_poly.pdbx_seq_one_letter_code
_entity_poly.pdbx_strand_id
1 'polypeptide(L)'
;MAGLFDSAHTEGPGFVGIRFCQECNNMLYPKEDKDNKILMYACRNCDYKQEADSNCIYVNKIMHEIDELTHIVPDVISDPTLPRTEDHACPKCSHREAVFFQAQTRRAEEEMRLYYVCTNQNCTHRWTE
;
A
#
# COMPACT_ATOMS: atom_id res chain seq x y z
N MET A 1 -1.31 -40.97 7.90
CA MET A 1 -1.16 -39.80 8.78
C MET A 1 -0.82 -38.60 7.92
N ALA A 2 -1.85 -37.90 7.44
CA ALA A 2 -1.68 -36.71 6.61
C ALA A 2 -1.21 -35.55 7.49
N GLY A 3 -0.01 -35.04 7.22
CA GLY A 3 0.51 -33.83 7.84
C GLY A 3 -0.13 -32.61 7.19
N LEU A 4 -0.83 -31.82 8.00
CA LEU A 4 -1.31 -30.49 7.65
C LEU A 4 -0.10 -29.57 7.49
N PHE A 5 0.20 -29.15 6.26
CA PHE A 5 1.05 -27.98 6.03
C PHE A 5 0.17 -26.74 6.15
N ASP A 6 0.14 -26.19 7.35
CA ASP A 6 -0.42 -24.88 7.64
C ASP A 6 0.41 -23.85 6.85
N SER A 7 -0.17 -23.33 5.78
CA SER A 7 0.44 -22.28 4.96
C SER A 7 0.21 -20.96 5.68
N ALA A 8 0.93 -20.75 6.77
CA ALA A 8 1.01 -19.46 7.43
C ALA A 8 1.61 -18.48 6.41
N HIS A 9 0.75 -17.66 5.82
CA HIS A 9 1.15 -16.45 5.14
C HIS A 9 2.06 -15.67 6.10
N THR A 10 3.35 -15.59 5.76
CA THR A 10 4.29 -14.71 6.43
C THR A 10 3.90 -13.28 6.10
N GLU A 11 2.99 -12.69 6.87
CA GLU A 11 2.82 -11.25 6.93
C GLU A 11 4.14 -10.69 7.47
N GLY A 12 5.03 -10.29 6.55
CA GLY A 12 6.21 -9.53 6.92
C GLY A 12 5.81 -8.29 7.72
N PRO A 13 6.72 -7.70 8.52
CA PRO A 13 6.37 -6.55 9.35
C PRO A 13 5.75 -5.47 8.47
N GLY A 14 4.54 -5.04 8.85
CA GLY A 14 3.78 -4.00 8.17
C GLY A 14 4.57 -2.68 8.09
N PHE A 15 4.02 -1.73 7.34
CA PHE A 15 4.60 -0.39 7.27
C PHE A 15 4.62 0.26 8.66
N VAL A 16 5.80 0.68 9.13
CA VAL A 16 5.94 1.44 10.37
C VAL A 16 5.61 2.91 10.06
N GLY A 17 4.41 3.33 10.44
CA GLY A 17 3.93 4.69 10.21
C GLY A 17 4.60 5.72 11.11
N ILE A 18 4.82 6.93 10.56
CA ILE A 18 5.27 8.09 11.33
C ILE A 18 4.17 8.50 12.31
N ARG A 19 4.54 8.72 13.59
CA ARG A 19 3.61 9.17 14.64
C ARG A 19 3.91 10.62 15.03
N PHE A 20 2.85 11.35 15.38
CA PHE A 20 2.90 12.75 15.77
C PHE A 20 2.49 12.95 17.23
N CYS A 21 3.09 13.94 17.86
CA CYS A 21 2.75 14.37 19.21
C CYS A 21 1.37 15.04 19.24
N GLN A 22 0.51 14.67 20.18
CA GLN A 22 -0.84 15.24 20.31
C GLN A 22 -0.84 16.71 20.79
N GLU A 23 0.24 17.15 21.45
CA GLU A 23 0.34 18.51 22.01
C GLU A 23 0.87 19.54 21.00
N CYS A 24 1.89 19.17 20.23
CA CYS A 24 2.63 20.10 19.37
C CYS A 24 2.79 19.65 17.92
N ASN A 25 2.16 18.54 17.52
CA ASN A 25 2.18 17.98 16.16
C ASN A 25 3.60 17.74 15.59
N ASN A 26 4.62 17.65 16.45
CA ASN A 26 5.97 17.28 16.04
C ASN A 26 6.13 15.77 15.95
N MET A 27 7.07 15.32 15.11
CA MET A 27 7.39 13.90 14.95
C MET A 27 7.90 13.29 16.27
N LEU A 28 7.38 12.11 16.61
CA LEU A 28 7.83 11.36 17.78
C LEU A 28 9.00 10.45 17.43
N TYR A 29 9.90 10.26 18.40
CA TYR A 29 11.09 9.42 18.25
C TYR A 29 11.05 8.24 19.21
N PRO A 30 11.51 7.05 18.77
CA PRO A 30 11.60 5.89 19.64
C PRO A 30 12.60 6.13 20.77
N LYS A 31 12.22 5.75 21.98
CA LYS A 31 12.98 5.88 23.21
C LYS A 31 12.72 4.66 24.10
N GLU A 32 13.78 4.07 24.62
CA GLU A 32 13.68 2.97 25.58
C GLU A 32 13.38 3.51 26.98
N ASP A 33 12.41 2.91 27.66
CA ASP A 33 12.29 2.97 29.11
C ASP A 33 13.02 1.75 29.71
N LYS A 34 14.17 2.01 30.34
CA LYS A 34 15.09 0.97 30.83
C LYS A 34 14.57 0.22 32.04
N ASP A 35 13.74 0.86 32.85
CA ASP A 35 13.24 0.28 34.10
C ASP A 35 12.16 -0.76 33.80
N ASN A 36 11.24 -0.42 32.91
CA ASN A 36 10.14 -1.28 32.49
C ASN A 36 10.47 -2.14 31.27
N LYS A 37 11.59 -1.87 30.59
CA LYS A 37 12.02 -2.52 29.33
C LYS A 37 10.97 -2.41 28.22
N ILE A 38 10.30 -1.27 28.15
CA ILE A 38 9.27 -0.98 27.16
C ILE A 38 9.78 0.03 26.14
N LEU A 39 9.30 -0.10 24.90
CA LEU A 39 9.55 0.88 23.86
C LEU A 39 8.51 2.01 23.97
N MET A 40 9.00 3.25 24.02
CA MET A 40 8.18 4.45 24.02
C MET A 40 8.45 5.31 22.79
N TYR A 41 7.49 6.15 22.42
CA TYR A 41 7.63 7.25 21.50
C TYR A 41 7.60 8.56 22.29
N ALA A 42 8.66 9.38 22.17
CA ALA A 42 8.81 10.63 22.89
C ALA A 42 8.96 11.83 21.93
N CYS A 43 8.36 12.96 22.29
CA CYS A 43 8.58 14.22 21.60
C CYS A 43 9.93 14.83 22.03
N ARG A 44 10.57 15.59 21.13
CA ARG A 44 11.79 16.36 21.46
C ARG A 44 11.50 17.78 21.97
N ASN A 45 10.31 18.30 21.67
CA ASN A 45 9.96 19.70 21.93
C ASN A 45 9.08 19.88 23.17
N CYS A 46 8.50 18.80 23.69
CA CYS A 46 7.66 18.80 24.89
C CYS A 46 7.82 17.47 25.64
N ASP A 47 7.21 17.34 26.81
CA ASP A 47 7.33 16.16 27.67
C ASP A 47 6.40 15.00 27.30
N TYR A 48 5.65 15.11 26.20
CA TYR A 48 4.75 14.08 25.73
C TYR A 48 5.50 12.78 25.39
N LYS A 49 4.98 11.66 25.92
CA LYS A 49 5.47 10.30 25.67
C LYS A 49 4.28 9.36 25.56
N GLN A 50 4.39 8.34 24.73
CA GLN A 50 3.41 7.27 24.60
C GLN A 50 4.11 5.91 24.47
N GLU A 51 3.44 4.83 24.87
CA GLU A 51 3.92 3.47 24.64
C GLU A 51 3.79 3.08 23.16
N ALA A 52 4.68 2.22 22.66
CA ALA A 52 4.63 1.74 21.29
C ALA A 52 3.76 0.47 21.16
N ASP A 53 2.81 0.49 20.22
CA ASP A 53 1.97 -0.70 19.94
C ASP A 53 2.75 -1.87 19.32
N SER A 54 3.89 -1.57 18.69
CA SER A 54 4.76 -2.54 18.03
C SER A 54 6.23 -2.24 18.33
N ASN A 55 7.03 -3.29 18.51
CA ASN A 55 8.47 -3.19 18.70
C ASN A 55 9.25 -2.91 17.40
N CYS A 56 8.58 -2.89 16.24
CA CYS A 56 9.21 -2.61 14.97
C CYS A 56 9.38 -1.10 14.75
N ILE A 57 10.63 -0.62 14.74
CA ILE A 57 10.97 0.80 14.56
C ILE A 57 11.25 1.16 13.10
N TYR A 58 11.84 0.23 12.36
CA TYR A 58 12.27 0.48 11.00
C TYR A 58 12.16 -0.81 10.19
N VAL A 59 11.54 -0.69 9.02
CA VAL A 59 11.46 -1.75 8.02
C VAL A 59 12.00 -1.18 6.72
N ASN A 60 13.00 -1.85 6.16
CA ASN A 60 13.44 -1.59 4.79
C ASN A 60 12.93 -2.71 3.88
N LYS A 61 11.91 -2.42 3.08
CA LYS A 61 11.41 -3.37 2.07
C LYS A 61 12.30 -3.26 0.83
N ILE A 62 13.31 -4.12 0.76
CA ILE A 62 14.29 -4.16 -0.35
C ILE A 62 13.60 -4.54 -1.67
N MET A 63 12.71 -5.54 -1.63
CA MET A 63 11.83 -5.86 -2.74
C MET A 63 10.51 -5.11 -2.56
N HIS A 64 10.42 -4.01 -3.29
CA HIS A 64 9.23 -3.17 -3.30
C HIS A 64 8.18 -3.80 -4.23
N GLU A 65 7.44 -4.80 -3.76
CA GLU A 65 6.14 -5.13 -4.35
C GLU A 65 5.15 -4.03 -3.91
N ILE A 66 5.37 -2.79 -4.37
CA ILE A 66 4.24 -1.86 -4.35
C ILE A 66 3.23 -2.49 -5.28
N ASP A 67 2.03 -2.72 -4.78
CA ASP A 67 0.89 -2.95 -5.64
C ASP A 67 0.74 -1.70 -6.50
N GLU A 68 1.32 -1.70 -7.70
CA GLU A 68 1.34 -0.54 -8.61
C GLU A 68 -0.09 -0.06 -8.92
N LEU A 69 -1.07 -0.96 -8.76
CA LEU A 69 -2.50 -0.65 -8.79
C LEU A 69 -2.87 0.43 -7.76
N THR A 70 -2.26 0.48 -6.57
CA THR A 70 -2.55 1.50 -5.55
C THR A 70 -2.20 2.92 -5.98
N HIS A 71 -1.27 3.08 -6.93
CA HIS A 71 -0.91 4.39 -7.49
C HIS A 71 -1.82 4.82 -8.64
N ILE A 72 -2.67 3.93 -9.15
CA ILE A 72 -3.58 4.25 -10.25
C ILE A 72 -4.80 4.99 -9.71
N VAL A 73 -4.93 6.24 -10.14
CA VAL A 73 -6.08 7.08 -9.81
C VAL A 73 -7.27 6.65 -10.68
N PRO A 74 -8.47 6.42 -10.11
CA PRO A 74 -9.68 6.09 -10.86
C PRO A 74 -10.05 7.08 -11.98
N ASP A 75 -9.70 8.35 -11.81
CA ASP A 75 -10.09 9.45 -12.71
C ASP A 75 -9.49 9.32 -14.13
N VAL A 76 -8.54 8.41 -14.34
CA VAL A 76 -8.01 8.07 -15.67
C VAL A 76 -9.10 7.63 -16.65
N ILE A 77 -10.25 7.15 -16.16
CA ILE A 77 -11.40 6.81 -17.02
C ILE A 77 -11.99 8.02 -17.77
N SER A 78 -11.69 9.24 -17.31
CA SER A 78 -12.18 10.49 -17.93
C SER A 78 -11.24 11.02 -19.01
N ASP A 79 -10.02 10.47 -19.11
CA ASP A 79 -9.04 10.89 -20.11
C ASP A 79 -9.47 10.37 -21.50
N PRO A 80 -9.76 11.26 -22.47
CA PRO A 80 -10.14 10.86 -23.82
C PRO A 80 -8.97 10.37 -24.66
N THR A 81 -7.73 10.57 -24.22
CA THR A 81 -6.52 10.17 -24.96
C THR A 81 -6.11 8.73 -24.67
N LEU A 82 -6.62 8.14 -23.59
CA LEU A 82 -6.32 6.75 -23.24
C LEU A 82 -7.18 5.77 -24.05
N PRO A 83 -6.58 4.66 -24.51
CA PRO A 83 -7.29 3.65 -25.27
C PRO A 83 -8.27 2.86 -24.39
N ARG A 84 -9.35 2.39 -25.01
CA ARG A 84 -10.42 1.61 -24.37
C ARG A 84 -10.57 0.28 -25.07
N THR A 85 -10.88 -0.76 -24.31
CA THR A 85 -11.14 -2.11 -24.81
C THR A 85 -12.43 -2.65 -24.22
N GLU A 86 -13.14 -3.48 -24.99
CA GLU A 86 -14.30 -4.25 -24.53
C GLU A 86 -13.97 -5.75 -24.31
N ASP A 87 -12.75 -6.16 -24.65
CA ASP A 87 -12.32 -7.56 -24.64
C ASP A 87 -12.07 -8.07 -23.21
N HIS A 88 -11.69 -7.18 -22.31
CA HIS A 88 -11.33 -7.49 -20.92
C HIS A 88 -12.41 -7.01 -19.96
N ALA A 89 -13.38 -7.90 -19.66
CA ALA A 89 -14.46 -7.57 -18.74
C ALA A 89 -13.96 -7.43 -17.29
N CYS A 90 -14.52 -6.45 -16.58
CA CYS A 90 -14.15 -6.19 -15.19
C CYS A 90 -14.46 -7.39 -14.28
N PRO A 91 -13.48 -7.92 -13.52
CA PRO A 91 -13.68 -9.10 -12.66
C PRO A 91 -14.64 -8.84 -11.49
N LYS A 92 -14.90 -7.57 -11.15
CA LYS A 92 -15.76 -7.18 -10.01
C LYS A 92 -17.22 -6.95 -10.38
N CYS A 93 -17.50 -6.36 -11.55
CA CYS A 93 -18.87 -5.99 -11.96
C CYS A 93 -19.29 -6.51 -13.34
N SER A 94 -18.39 -7.21 -14.04
CA SER A 94 -18.60 -7.74 -15.40
C SER A 94 -18.97 -6.68 -16.45
N HIS A 95 -18.67 -5.41 -16.17
CA HIS A 95 -18.73 -4.36 -17.18
C HIS A 95 -17.67 -4.62 -18.26
N ARG A 96 -18.02 -4.42 -19.53
CA ARG A 96 -17.18 -4.82 -20.66
C ARG A 96 -16.09 -3.80 -20.99
N GLU A 97 -16.38 -2.52 -20.81
CA GLU A 97 -15.45 -1.47 -21.18
C GLU A 97 -14.42 -1.20 -20.07
N ALA A 98 -13.15 -1.21 -20.43
CA ALA A 98 -12.03 -0.87 -19.58
C ALA A 98 -11.07 0.08 -20.31
N VAL A 99 -10.54 1.07 -19.58
CA VAL A 99 -9.41 1.86 -20.03
C VAL A 99 -8.14 1.11 -19.69
N PHE A 100 -7.15 1.10 -20.59
CA PHE A 100 -5.88 0.45 -20.34
C PHE A 100 -4.67 1.32 -20.67
N PHE A 101 -3.57 1.11 -19.97
CA PHE A 101 -2.32 1.84 -20.17
C PHE A 101 -1.12 1.09 -19.57
N GLN A 102 0.08 1.48 -19.97
CA GLN A 102 1.33 1.05 -19.33
C GLN A 102 1.73 2.09 -18.28
N ALA A 103 2.13 1.65 -17.09
CA ALA A 103 2.60 2.56 -16.06
C ALA A 103 3.98 3.12 -16.44
N GLN A 104 4.23 4.40 -16.12
CA GLN A 104 5.54 5.07 -16.34
C GLN A 104 6.60 4.68 -15.29
N THR A 105 6.49 3.49 -14.70
CA THR A 105 7.50 2.98 -13.76
C THR A 105 8.52 2.16 -14.54
N ARG A 106 9.80 2.27 -14.17
CA ARG A 106 10.88 1.50 -14.84
C ARG A 106 10.61 -0.01 -14.85
N ARG A 107 9.94 -0.53 -13.82
CA ARG A 107 9.59 -1.96 -13.72
C ARG A 107 8.46 -2.34 -14.67
N ALA A 108 7.39 -1.55 -14.72
CA ALA A 108 6.30 -1.79 -15.66
C ALA A 108 6.76 -1.68 -17.13
N GLU A 109 7.70 -0.78 -17.41
CA GLU A 109 8.34 -0.67 -18.73
C GLU A 109 9.18 -1.91 -19.07
N GLU A 110 9.96 -2.45 -18.12
CA GLU A 110 10.74 -3.68 -18.30
C GLU A 110 9.86 -4.92 -18.53
N GLU A 111 8.70 -4.99 -17.87
CA GLU A 111 7.74 -6.11 -17.96
C GLU A 111 6.67 -5.92 -19.06
N MET A 112 6.59 -4.74 -19.67
CA MET A 112 5.54 -4.33 -20.63
C MET A 112 4.12 -4.59 -20.13
N ARG A 113 3.90 -4.40 -18.83
CA ARG A 113 2.66 -4.77 -18.15
C ARG A 113 1.53 -3.78 -18.46
N LEU A 114 0.33 -4.31 -18.74
CA LEU A 114 -0.87 -3.50 -18.99
C LEU A 114 -1.75 -3.43 -17.74
N TYR A 115 -2.13 -2.21 -17.41
CA TYR A 115 -3.07 -1.91 -16.34
C TYR A 115 -4.44 -1.59 -16.90
N TYR A 116 -5.48 -2.10 -16.25
CA TYR A 116 -6.87 -1.93 -16.65
C TYR A 116 -7.67 -1.23 -15.54
N VAL A 117 -8.54 -0.30 -15.94
CA VAL A 117 -9.47 0.41 -15.06
C VAL A 117 -10.89 0.35 -15.64
N CYS A 118 -11.84 -0.14 -14.85
CA CYS A 118 -13.24 -0.25 -15.25
C CYS A 118 -13.87 1.14 -15.45
N THR A 119 -14.52 1.38 -16.59
CA THR A 119 -15.15 2.68 -16.90
C THR A 119 -16.45 2.93 -16.14
N ASN A 120 -17.00 1.91 -15.48
CA ASN A 120 -18.17 2.07 -14.62
C ASN A 120 -17.80 2.87 -13.36
N GLN A 121 -18.34 4.09 -13.25
CA GLN A 121 -18.12 5.03 -12.13
C GLN A 121 -18.48 4.45 -10.75
N ASN A 122 -19.39 3.47 -10.69
CA ASN A 122 -19.76 2.81 -9.43
C ASN A 122 -18.79 1.68 -9.05
N CYS A 123 -17.92 1.25 -9.96
CA CYS A 123 -16.99 0.15 -9.76
C CYS A 123 -15.55 0.62 -9.58
N THR A 124 -15.05 1.38 -10.57
CA THR A 124 -13.66 1.89 -10.66
C THR A 124 -12.60 0.87 -10.23
N HIS A 125 -12.86 -0.41 -10.53
CA HIS A 125 -11.94 -1.47 -10.17
C HIS A 125 -10.73 -1.42 -11.10
N ARG A 126 -9.58 -1.70 -10.52
CA ARG A 126 -8.27 -1.65 -11.17
C ARG A 126 -7.63 -3.01 -11.04
N TRP A 127 -7.14 -3.53 -12.14
CA TRP A 127 -6.50 -4.84 -12.20
C TRP A 127 -5.45 -4.85 -13.30
N THR A 128 -4.72 -5.95 -13.37
CA THR A 128 -3.70 -6.21 -14.37
C THR A 128 -3.81 -7.68 -14.75
N GLU A 129 -3.53 -7.97 -16.00
CA GLU A 129 -3.23 -9.33 -16.46
C GLU A 129 -1.73 -9.58 -16.46
#